data_AF-V6F6Q2-F1
#
_entry.id   AF-V6F6Q2-F1
#
_cell.length_a   1.000
_cell.length_b   1.000
_cell.length_c   1.000
_cell.angle_alpha   90.00
_cell.angle_beta   90.00
_cell.angle_gamma   90.00
#
_symmetry.space_group_name_H-M   'P 1'
#
loop_
_entity.id
_entity.type
_entity.pdbx_description
1 polymer ?
#
loop_
_entity_poly.entity_id
_entity_poly.type
_entity_poly.pdbx_seq_one_letter_code
_entity_poly.pdbx_strand_id
1 'polypeptide(L)'
;MVGRRICGLSIVFVAAAAIAQEVPRPVLHPPSTEAERALAAVLGQGDNEAGSYDFLTDRDGGRKTHGAKFDGYFSPSLLAAIAAHERKLVKQNCGGVYVDGDVCGFDVSPLTCVQDMPADGYRFATERTQVNSVQVAVGWETYGAVIARYRLIKNPGRWVIDAISCPDGPRFNW
;
A
#
# COMPACT_ATOMS: atom_id res chain seq x y z
N MET A 1 -51.48 9.62 58.85
CA MET A 1 -51.18 8.85 57.62
C MET A 1 -50.76 9.85 56.54
N VAL A 2 -49.46 9.91 56.21
CA VAL A 2 -48.92 10.85 55.21
C VAL A 2 -48.20 10.01 54.16
N GLY A 3 -48.79 9.95 52.96
CA GLY A 3 -48.26 9.22 51.81
C GLY A 3 -47.16 10.02 51.11
N ARG A 4 -46.01 9.40 50.90
CA ARG A 4 -44.86 9.98 50.19
C ARG A 4 -44.89 9.48 48.74
N ARG A 5 -45.12 10.41 47.80
CA ARG A 5 -45.13 10.16 46.35
C ARG A 5 -43.69 9.95 45.86
N ILE A 6 -43.47 8.88 45.10
CA ILE A 6 -42.22 8.58 44.41
C ILE A 6 -42.28 9.27 43.03
N CYS A 7 -41.46 10.31 42.82
CA CYS A 7 -41.25 10.88 41.49
C CYS A 7 -40.30 9.97 40.69
N GLY A 8 -40.83 9.29 39.68
CA GLY A 8 -40.05 8.54 38.72
C GLY A 8 -39.34 9.46 37.73
N LEU A 9 -38.01 9.41 37.73
CA LEU A 9 -37.15 10.08 36.76
C LEU A 9 -37.07 9.19 35.50
N SER A 10 -37.71 9.60 34.40
CA SER A 10 -37.60 8.91 33.12
C SER A 10 -36.38 9.43 32.36
N ILE A 11 -35.35 8.60 32.25
CA ILE A 11 -34.16 8.88 31.43
C ILE A 11 -34.50 8.48 29.99
N VAL A 12 -34.62 9.46 29.11
CA VAL A 12 -34.76 9.24 27.67
C VAL A 12 -33.35 9.03 27.09
N PHE A 13 -33.03 7.79 26.73
CA PHE A 13 -31.84 7.48 25.93
C PHE A 13 -32.14 7.82 24.45
N VAL A 14 -31.57 8.93 23.96
CA VAL A 14 -31.54 9.22 22.53
C VAL A 14 -30.40 8.42 21.92
N ALA A 15 -30.72 7.34 21.21
CA ALA A 15 -29.76 6.59 20.42
C ALA A 15 -29.36 7.42 19.19
N ALA A 16 -28.14 7.97 19.20
CA ALA A 16 -27.56 8.60 18.02
C ALA A 16 -27.23 7.51 16.99
N ALA A 17 -28.04 7.40 15.94
CA ALA A 17 -27.70 6.61 14.78
C ALA A 17 -26.50 7.26 14.08
N ALA A 18 -25.35 6.59 14.14
CA ALA A 18 -24.17 6.99 13.39
C ALA A 18 -24.48 6.86 11.90
N ILE A 19 -24.67 8.00 11.23
CA ILE A 19 -24.78 8.05 9.77
C ILE A 19 -23.39 7.69 9.25
N ALA A 20 -23.25 6.51 8.66
CA ALA A 20 -22.05 6.13 7.94
C ALA A 20 -21.90 7.09 6.75
N GLN A 21 -21.00 8.07 6.87
CA GLN A 21 -20.61 8.90 5.74
C GLN A 21 -19.84 8.02 4.77
N GLU A 22 -20.40 7.78 3.59
CA GLU A 22 -19.68 7.14 2.49
C GLU A 22 -18.52 8.08 2.10
N VAL A 23 -17.29 7.66 2.40
CA VAL A 23 -16.10 8.42 2.00
C VAL A 23 -16.07 8.45 0.48
N PRO A 24 -16.07 9.64 -0.16
CA PRO A 24 -16.03 9.72 -1.61
C PRO A 24 -14.86 8.93 -2.16
N ARG A 25 -15.12 8.09 -3.17
CA ARG A 25 -14.07 7.33 -3.84
C ARG A 25 -13.14 8.30 -4.57
N PRO A 26 -11.82 8.06 -4.56
CA PRO A 26 -10.89 8.89 -5.29
C PRO A 26 -11.20 8.85 -6.79
N VAL A 27 -11.20 10.01 -7.44
CA VAL A 27 -11.34 10.13 -8.89
C VAL A 27 -9.95 9.92 -9.50
N LEU A 28 -9.73 8.76 -10.12
CA LEU A 28 -8.45 8.39 -10.70
C LEU A 28 -8.21 9.12 -12.04
N HIS A 29 -6.98 9.57 -12.27
CA HIS A 29 -6.56 10.33 -13.45
C HIS A 29 -5.12 9.98 -13.89
N PRO A 30 -4.66 10.35 -15.10
CA PRO A 30 -3.24 10.28 -15.43
C PRO A 30 -2.38 11.07 -14.43
N PRO A 31 -1.09 10.73 -14.24
CA PRO A 31 -0.24 11.34 -13.21
C PRO A 31 -0.08 12.86 -13.44
N SER A 32 -0.46 13.65 -12.44
CA SER A 32 -0.60 15.10 -12.55
C SER A 32 0.35 15.86 -11.62
N THR A 33 0.65 15.31 -10.45
CA THR A 33 1.59 15.91 -9.48
C THR A 33 3.01 15.37 -9.68
N GLU A 34 4.01 16.05 -9.10
CA GLU A 34 5.40 15.56 -9.12
C GLU A 34 5.52 14.17 -8.47
N ALA A 35 4.83 13.96 -7.34
CA ALA A 35 4.84 12.69 -6.64
C ALA A 35 4.13 11.58 -7.42
N GLU A 36 3.00 11.88 -8.07
CA GLU A 36 2.32 10.92 -8.94
C GLU A 36 3.19 10.54 -10.13
N ARG A 37 3.88 11.50 -10.76
CA ARG A 37 4.84 11.21 -11.84
C ARG A 37 6.01 10.37 -11.36
N ALA A 38 6.55 10.66 -10.17
CA ALA A 38 7.60 9.85 -9.57
C ALA A 38 7.13 8.42 -9.31
N LEU A 39 5.93 8.26 -8.75
CA LEU A 39 5.33 6.94 -8.54
C LEU A 39 5.10 6.20 -9.86
N ALA A 40 4.55 6.87 -10.88
CA ALA A 40 4.31 6.28 -12.19
C ALA A 40 5.61 5.76 -12.83
N ALA A 41 6.72 6.49 -12.69
CA ALA A 41 8.03 6.03 -13.17
C ALA A 41 8.50 4.76 -12.46
N VAL A 42 8.31 4.67 -11.14
CA VAL A 42 8.68 3.48 -10.36
C VAL A 42 7.82 2.28 -10.72
N LEU A 43 6.50 2.45 -10.83
CA LEU A 43 5.59 1.37 -11.20
C LEU A 43 5.86 0.86 -12.62
N GLY A 44 6.06 1.78 -13.58
CA GLY A 44 6.43 1.42 -14.94
C GLY A 44 7.77 0.69 -15.02
N GLN A 45 8.75 1.07 -14.20
CA GLN A 45 10.01 0.33 -14.12
C GLN A 45 9.83 -1.04 -13.45
N GLY A 46 9.02 -1.14 -12.39
CA GLY A 46 8.77 -2.37 -11.65
C GLY A 46 8.09 -3.47 -12.47
N ASP A 47 7.19 -3.09 -13.38
CA ASP A 47 6.47 -4.01 -14.27
C ASP A 47 7.33 -4.56 -15.40
N ASN A 48 8.22 -3.73 -15.95
CA ASN A 48 9.01 -4.07 -17.14
C ASN A 48 10.36 -4.70 -16.84
N GLU A 49 10.83 -4.65 -15.59
CA GLU A 49 12.18 -5.08 -15.22
C GLU A 49 12.20 -6.37 -14.41
N ALA A 50 12.89 -7.37 -14.96
CA ALA A 50 13.28 -8.56 -14.21
C ALA A 50 14.12 -8.14 -12.97
N GLY A 51 13.73 -8.68 -11.81
CA GLY A 51 14.45 -8.48 -10.54
C GLY A 51 13.88 -7.41 -9.60
N SER A 52 12.78 -6.73 -9.96
CA SER A 52 12.08 -5.82 -9.04
C SER A 52 11.60 -6.56 -7.78
N TYR A 53 11.02 -7.74 -7.95
CA TYR A 53 10.63 -8.64 -6.86
C TYR A 53 11.83 -8.99 -5.97
N ASP A 54 12.94 -9.44 -6.55
CA ASP A 54 14.13 -9.87 -5.82
C ASP A 54 14.75 -8.71 -5.04
N PHE A 55 14.74 -7.50 -5.61
CA PHE A 55 15.19 -6.30 -4.93
C PHE A 55 14.33 -5.96 -3.70
N LEU A 56 13.00 -5.96 -3.86
CA LEU A 56 12.06 -5.59 -2.80
C LEU A 56 12.10 -6.58 -1.63
N THR A 57 12.11 -7.87 -1.96
CA THR A 57 12.10 -8.98 -1.00
C THR A 57 13.49 -9.32 -0.44
N ASP A 58 14.55 -8.84 -1.10
CA ASP A 58 15.94 -9.22 -0.82
C ASP A 58 16.19 -10.72 -0.98
N ARG A 59 15.43 -11.38 -1.85
CA ARG A 59 15.60 -12.81 -2.17
C ARG A 59 17.00 -13.03 -2.72
N ASP A 60 17.74 -13.96 -2.13
CA ASP A 60 19.12 -14.33 -2.50
C ASP A 60 20.07 -13.13 -2.65
N GLY A 61 19.87 -12.08 -1.85
CA GLY A 61 20.66 -10.85 -1.92
C GLY A 61 20.32 -9.96 -3.12
N GLY A 62 19.08 -10.03 -3.62
CA GLY A 62 18.59 -9.28 -4.78
C GLY A 62 18.87 -7.78 -4.71
N ARG A 63 18.97 -7.17 -3.52
CA ARG A 63 19.38 -5.76 -3.39
C ARG A 63 20.79 -5.49 -3.89
N LYS A 64 21.73 -6.40 -3.61
CA LYS A 64 23.11 -6.28 -4.11
C LYS A 64 23.15 -6.42 -5.63
N THR A 65 22.32 -7.30 -6.19
CA THR A 65 22.28 -7.58 -7.63
C THR A 65 21.59 -6.48 -8.44
N HIS A 66 20.50 -5.92 -7.90
CA HIS A 66 19.62 -4.99 -8.63
C HIS A 66 19.67 -3.55 -8.10
N GLY A 67 20.53 -3.24 -7.14
CA GLY A 67 20.65 -1.91 -6.52
C GLY A 67 20.85 -0.79 -7.53
N ALA A 68 21.72 -0.98 -8.53
CA ALA A 68 21.94 0.02 -9.58
C ALA A 68 20.67 0.44 -10.33
N LYS A 69 19.64 -0.43 -10.38
CA LYS A 69 18.36 -0.14 -11.03
C LYS A 69 17.35 0.49 -10.08
N PHE A 70 17.30 0.06 -8.83
CA PHE A 70 16.19 0.38 -7.93
C PHE A 70 16.56 1.25 -6.72
N ASP A 71 17.85 1.55 -6.53
CA ASP A 71 18.32 2.32 -5.39
C ASP A 71 17.75 3.74 -5.38
N GLY A 72 17.32 4.12 -4.18
CA GLY A 72 16.76 5.44 -3.90
C GLY A 72 15.33 5.66 -4.39
N TYR A 73 14.63 4.65 -4.93
CA TYR A 73 13.18 4.75 -5.14
C TYR A 73 12.35 4.39 -3.90
N PHE A 74 12.94 3.66 -2.97
CA PHE A 74 12.25 3.12 -1.79
C PHE A 74 12.97 3.57 -0.51
N SER A 75 12.21 3.80 0.56
CA SER A 75 12.79 4.03 1.87
C SER A 75 13.37 2.74 2.44
N PRO A 76 14.47 2.79 3.24
CA PRO A 76 15.01 1.61 3.89
C PRO A 76 14.02 0.88 4.80
N SER A 77 13.12 1.63 5.46
CA SER A 77 12.07 1.05 6.32
C SER A 77 11.05 0.25 5.53
N LEU A 78 10.64 0.74 4.36
CA LEU A 78 9.76 -0.01 3.45
C LEU A 78 10.40 -1.32 3.00
N LEU A 79 11.65 -1.25 2.53
CA LEU A 79 12.40 -2.43 2.09
C LEU A 79 12.54 -3.46 3.22
N ALA A 80 12.88 -3.01 4.43
CA ALA A 80 12.96 -3.89 5.59
C ALA A 80 11.61 -4.55 5.92
N ALA A 81 10.51 -3.80 5.84
CA ALA A 81 9.16 -4.32 6.10
C ALA A 81 8.73 -5.38 5.07
N ILE A 82 8.97 -5.15 3.78
CA ILE A 82 8.65 -6.10 2.71
C ILE A 82 9.45 -7.39 2.88
N ALA A 83 10.78 -7.28 3.03
CA ALA A 83 11.64 -8.46 3.19
C ALA A 83 11.35 -9.25 4.47
N ALA A 84 10.96 -8.57 5.56
CA ALA A 84 10.54 -9.25 6.78
C ALA A 84 9.26 -10.05 6.58
N HIS A 85 8.31 -9.50 5.83
CA HIS A 85 7.07 -10.19 5.49
C HIS A 85 7.33 -11.39 4.57
N GLU A 86 8.16 -11.22 3.54
CA GLU A 86 8.55 -12.33 2.65
C GLU A 86 9.16 -13.49 3.45
N ARG A 87 10.15 -13.21 4.31
CA ARG A 87 10.78 -14.25 5.14
C ARG A 87 9.77 -14.97 6.02
N LYS A 88 8.73 -14.27 6.49
CA LYS A 88 7.65 -14.88 7.27
C LYS A 88 6.83 -15.82 6.40
N LEU A 89 6.45 -15.42 5.19
CA LEU A 89 5.71 -16.26 4.24
C LEU A 89 6.52 -17.51 3.89
N VAL A 90 7.79 -17.35 3.51
CA VAL A 90 8.69 -18.47 3.16
C VAL A 90 8.86 -19.43 4.33
N LYS A 91 8.93 -18.91 5.57
CA LYS A 91 8.96 -19.74 6.78
C LYS A 91 7.66 -20.53 6.97
N GLN A 92 6.52 -19.90 6.73
CA GLN A 92 5.20 -20.51 6.92
C GLN A 92 4.87 -21.54 5.83
N ASN A 93 5.21 -21.24 4.58
CA ASN A 93 4.80 -22.02 3.42
C ASN A 93 5.82 -23.10 3.07
N CYS A 94 7.12 -22.84 3.30
CA CYS A 94 8.22 -23.69 2.83
C CYS A 94 9.32 -23.93 3.89
N GLY A 95 9.02 -23.74 5.17
CA GLY A 95 9.96 -24.03 6.26
C GLY A 95 11.19 -23.12 6.33
N GLY A 96 11.20 -22.02 5.57
CA GLY A 96 12.25 -21.00 5.60
C GLY A 96 13.23 -21.05 4.44
N VAL A 97 13.00 -21.95 3.48
CA VAL A 97 13.81 -22.11 2.27
C VAL A 97 12.89 -22.05 1.06
N TYR A 98 13.32 -21.40 -0.02
CA TYR A 98 12.57 -21.45 -1.28
C TYR A 98 12.67 -22.85 -1.89
N VAL A 99 11.53 -23.37 -2.34
CA VAL A 99 11.43 -24.63 -3.06
C VAL A 99 11.03 -24.32 -4.49
N ASP A 100 11.83 -24.77 -5.46
CA ASP A 100 11.57 -24.50 -6.87
C ASP A 100 10.21 -25.06 -7.29
N GLY A 101 9.38 -24.20 -7.88
CA GLY A 101 8.03 -24.54 -8.34
C GLY A 101 6.92 -24.28 -7.32
N ASP A 102 7.25 -23.99 -6.05
CA ASP A 102 6.28 -23.67 -5.01
C ASP A 102 6.14 -22.16 -4.77
N VAL A 103 4.93 -21.72 -4.42
CA VAL A 103 4.67 -20.34 -3.99
C VAL A 103 5.03 -20.21 -2.50
N CYS A 104 6.32 -20.02 -2.22
CA CYS A 104 6.81 -19.87 -0.86
C CYS A 104 6.64 -18.45 -0.30
N GLY A 105 6.79 -17.45 -1.16
CA GLY A 105 6.76 -16.02 -0.81
C GLY A 105 5.40 -15.37 -1.08
N PHE A 106 5.43 -14.11 -1.48
CA PHE A 106 4.26 -13.43 -2.00
C PHE A 106 3.69 -14.14 -3.24
N ASP A 107 2.36 -14.19 -3.32
CA ASP A 107 1.57 -14.68 -4.45
C ASP A 107 1.18 -13.55 -5.43
N VAL A 108 1.48 -12.30 -5.06
CA VAL A 108 1.27 -11.07 -5.84
C VAL A 108 2.53 -10.20 -5.75
N SER A 109 2.69 -9.23 -6.66
CA SER A 109 3.76 -8.25 -6.52
C SER A 109 3.56 -7.39 -5.26
N PRO A 110 4.53 -7.30 -4.33
CA PRO A 110 4.42 -6.42 -3.17
C PRO A 110 4.46 -4.93 -3.55
N LEU A 111 4.85 -4.60 -4.80
CA LEU A 111 4.83 -3.24 -5.31
C LEU A 111 3.45 -2.83 -5.81
N THR A 112 2.77 -3.68 -6.57
CA THR A 112 1.51 -3.35 -7.29
C THR A 112 0.27 -4.00 -6.67
N CYS A 113 0.45 -4.91 -5.71
CA CYS A 113 -0.61 -5.67 -5.02
C CYS A 113 -1.44 -6.60 -5.92
N VAL A 114 -0.95 -6.91 -7.12
CA VAL A 114 -1.63 -7.72 -8.13
C VAL A 114 -0.64 -8.66 -8.83
N GLN A 115 -1.15 -9.69 -9.51
CA GLN A 115 -0.35 -10.62 -10.32
C GLN A 115 -0.12 -10.08 -11.74
N ASP A 116 -1.12 -9.39 -12.29
CA ASP A 116 -1.12 -8.90 -13.67
C ASP A 116 -0.65 -7.44 -13.77
N MET A 117 -0.39 -7.01 -15.00
CA MET A 117 -0.06 -5.62 -15.35
C MET A 117 -1.22 -4.97 -16.11
N PRO A 118 -1.46 -3.66 -15.94
CA PRO A 118 -2.50 -2.98 -16.71
C PRO A 118 -2.12 -2.83 -18.19
N ALA A 119 -3.03 -3.19 -19.10
CA ALA A 119 -2.85 -2.95 -20.53
C ALA A 119 -2.79 -1.44 -20.89
N ASP A 120 -3.61 -0.63 -20.20
CA ASP A 120 -3.76 0.81 -20.47
C ASP A 120 -2.94 1.69 -19.49
N GLY A 121 -2.12 1.06 -18.65
CA GLY A 121 -1.31 1.76 -17.64
C GLY A 121 -2.05 2.13 -16.34
N TYR A 122 -1.32 2.83 -15.45
CA TYR A 122 -1.80 3.21 -14.13
C TYR A 122 -2.53 4.55 -14.13
N ARG A 123 -3.55 4.66 -13.27
CA ARG A 123 -4.24 5.90 -12.91
C ARG A 123 -4.02 6.21 -11.43
N PHE A 124 -4.02 7.49 -11.09
CA PHE A 124 -3.57 8.01 -9.80
C PHE A 124 -4.60 8.97 -9.22
N ALA A 125 -4.62 9.07 -7.89
CA ALA A 125 -5.30 10.15 -7.18
C ALA A 125 -4.55 10.46 -5.89
N THR A 126 -4.12 11.71 -5.73
CA THR A 126 -3.58 12.19 -4.46
C THR A 126 -4.71 12.28 -3.42
N GLU A 127 -4.67 11.41 -2.40
CA GLU A 127 -5.69 11.36 -1.33
C GLU A 127 -5.36 12.30 -0.17
N ARG A 128 -4.06 12.52 0.11
CA ARG A 128 -3.61 13.37 1.22
C ARG A 128 -2.23 13.97 0.94
N THR A 129 -2.05 15.24 1.24
CA THR A 129 -0.75 15.92 1.18
C THR A 129 -0.37 16.44 2.57
N GLN A 130 0.89 16.23 2.97
CA GLN A 130 1.52 16.78 4.16
C GLN A 130 2.82 17.48 3.76
N VAL A 131 3.49 18.14 4.72
CA VAL A 131 4.70 18.94 4.47
C VAL A 131 5.80 18.13 3.74
N ASN A 132 6.03 16.89 4.17
CA ASN A 132 7.10 16.03 3.66
C ASN A 132 6.61 14.69 3.10
N SER A 133 5.30 14.51 2.96
CA SER A 133 4.72 13.25 2.50
C SER A 133 3.43 13.45 1.70
N VAL A 134 3.10 12.48 0.88
CA VAL A 134 1.86 12.44 0.11
C VAL A 134 1.35 11.02 0.04
N GLN A 135 0.03 10.85 0.16
CA GLN A 135 -0.64 9.57 -0.06
C GLN A 135 -1.31 9.59 -1.43
N VAL A 136 -1.03 8.57 -2.21
CA VAL A 136 -1.53 8.42 -3.58
C VAL A 136 -2.22 7.05 -3.68
N ALA A 137 -3.48 7.07 -4.09
CA ALA A 137 -4.17 5.88 -4.54
C ALA A 137 -3.82 5.61 -6.00
N VAL A 138 -3.61 4.34 -6.33
CA VAL A 138 -3.35 3.88 -7.69
C VAL A 138 -4.38 2.84 -8.07
N GLY A 139 -4.82 2.89 -9.32
CA GLY A 139 -5.70 1.90 -9.90
C GLY A 139 -5.40 1.68 -11.38
N TRP A 140 -6.15 0.76 -11.98
CA TRP A 140 -6.13 0.54 -13.42
C TRP A 140 -7.19 1.39 -14.10
N GLU A 141 -6.88 1.86 -15.31
CA GLU A 141 -7.82 2.64 -16.12
C GLU A 141 -9.11 1.87 -16.43
N THR A 142 -8.98 0.60 -16.82
CA THR A 142 -10.09 -0.20 -17.33
C THR A 142 -11.17 -0.51 -16.28
N TYR A 143 -10.78 -0.59 -15.00
CA TYR A 143 -11.67 -1.04 -13.92
C TYR A 143 -12.00 0.04 -12.89
N GLY A 144 -11.26 1.16 -12.87
CA GLY A 144 -11.46 2.25 -11.91
C GLY A 144 -11.28 1.87 -10.43
N ALA A 145 -10.85 0.65 -10.15
CA ALA A 145 -10.62 0.14 -8.81
C ALA A 145 -9.22 0.52 -8.33
N VAL A 146 -9.12 0.97 -7.07
CA VAL A 146 -7.84 1.21 -6.41
C VAL A 146 -7.21 -0.15 -6.10
N ILE A 147 -6.04 -0.43 -6.68
CA ILE A 147 -5.27 -1.66 -6.47
C ILE A 147 -4.29 -1.53 -5.32
N ALA A 148 -3.81 -0.30 -5.04
CA ALA A 148 -2.83 -0.04 -4.01
C ALA A 148 -2.85 1.42 -3.57
N ARG A 149 -2.42 1.67 -2.34
CA ARG A 149 -2.13 3.02 -1.83
C ARG A 149 -0.67 3.13 -1.45
N TYR A 150 -0.10 4.28 -1.73
CA TYR A 150 1.31 4.57 -1.51
C TYR A 150 1.44 5.80 -0.64
N ARG A 151 2.35 5.76 0.33
CA ARG A 151 2.89 6.99 0.93
C ARG A 151 4.25 7.26 0.30
N LEU A 152 4.40 8.42 -0.31
CA LEU A 152 5.71 8.92 -0.75
C LEU A 152 6.21 9.94 0.25
N ILE A 153 7.52 9.96 0.47
CA ILE A 153 8.22 10.97 1.28
C ILE A 153 9.25 11.72 0.45
N LYS A 154 9.52 12.97 0.84
CA LYS A 154 10.53 13.78 0.19
C LYS A 154 11.93 13.42 0.73
N ASN A 155 12.78 12.89 -0.15
CA ASN A 155 14.21 12.72 0.07
C ASN A 155 14.93 13.83 -0.73
N PRO A 156 16.16 14.29 -0.39
CA PRO A 156 16.81 15.37 -1.13
C PRO A 156 16.83 15.10 -2.64
N GLY A 157 16.13 15.96 -3.40
CA GLY A 157 16.04 15.90 -4.85
C GLY A 157 15.09 14.86 -5.45
N ARG A 158 14.36 14.05 -4.65
CA ARG A 158 13.42 13.05 -5.20
C ARG A 158 12.32 12.61 -4.23
N TRP A 159 11.19 12.18 -4.79
CA TRP A 159 10.18 11.43 -4.04
C TRP A 159 10.56 9.95 -3.99
N VAL A 160 10.41 9.35 -2.82
CA VAL A 160 10.65 7.91 -2.60
C VAL A 160 9.41 7.28 -1.98
N ILE A 161 9.14 6.02 -2.33
CA ILE A 161 8.04 5.26 -1.75
C ILE A 161 8.44 4.82 -0.34
N ASP A 162 7.62 5.19 0.63
CA ASP A 162 7.85 4.90 2.04
C ASP A 162 6.87 3.88 2.60
N ALA A 163 5.64 3.82 2.08
CA ALA A 163 4.65 2.84 2.52
C ALA A 163 3.80 2.35 1.35
N ILE A 164 3.33 1.11 1.45
CA ILE A 164 2.42 0.49 0.50
C ILE A 164 1.31 -0.20 1.29
N SER A 165 0.06 -0.04 0.84
CA SER A 165 -1.12 -0.67 1.43
C SER A 165 -1.95 -1.31 0.34
N CYS A 166 -2.04 -2.64 0.37
CA CYS A 166 -2.89 -3.43 -0.50
C CYS A 166 -4.31 -3.54 0.10
N PRO A 167 -5.40 -3.34 -0.68
CA PRO A 167 -6.78 -3.31 -0.17
C PRO A 167 -7.17 -4.49 0.72
N ASP A 168 -6.84 -5.72 0.29
CA ASP A 168 -7.13 -6.97 1.00
C ASP A 168 -5.86 -7.74 1.37
N GLY A 169 -4.72 -7.05 1.39
CA GLY A 169 -3.40 -7.66 1.49
C GLY A 169 -2.52 -7.05 2.58
N PRO A 170 -1.21 -7.29 2.51
CA PRO A 170 -0.27 -6.75 3.46
C PRO A 170 -0.19 -5.22 3.38
N ARG A 171 0.20 -4.63 4.50
CA ARG A 171 0.54 -3.21 4.61
C ARG A 171 1.97 -3.10 5.08
N PHE A 172 2.78 -2.37 4.33
CA PHE A 172 4.19 -2.22 4.59
C PHE A 172 4.46 -0.79 5.02
N ASN A 173 4.99 -0.62 6.23
CA ASN A 173 5.34 0.67 6.81
C ASN A 173 4.18 1.70 6.81
N TRP A 174 2.91 1.24 6.83
CA TRP A 174 1.73 2.11 6.73
C TRP A 174 1.38 2.79 8.06
#